data_AF-A0A2D4KSN7-F1
#
_entry.id   AF-A0A2D4KSN7-F1
#
_cell.length_a   1.000
_cell.length_b   1.000
_cell.length_c   1.000
_cell.angle_alpha   90.00
_cell.angle_beta   90.00
_cell.angle_gamma   90.00
#
_symmetry.space_group_name_H-M   'P 1'
#
loop_
_entity.id
_entity.type
_entity.pdbx_description
1 polymer ?
#
loop_
_entity_poly.entity_id
_entity_poly.type
_entity_poly.pdbx_seq_one_letter_code
_entity_poly.pdbx_strand_id
1 'polypeptide(L)'
;INLSQPDTIDERAINKKKLTAFTRSENLDLALNSASAIGCTVVNIGSQDLIDGKPHLVLGLLWQIIKVGLFSDIEISRNEALIGLLSDEEELGQLMKLSPEELLLRWVNYHLNNA
;
A
#
# COMPACT_ATOMS: atom_id res chain seq x y z
N ILE A 1 -0.69 -1.48 -8.09
CA ILE A 1 0.29 -0.41 -7.83
C ILE A 1 -0.36 0.95 -8.06
N ASN A 2 -0.63 1.37 -9.30
CA ASN A 2 -1.29 2.67 -9.55
C ASN A 2 -2.64 2.87 -8.86
N LEU A 3 -3.42 1.79 -8.65
CA LEU A 3 -4.67 1.87 -7.86
C LEU A 3 -4.43 2.15 -6.37
N SER A 4 -3.29 1.74 -5.83
CA SER A 4 -2.92 1.95 -4.43
C SER A 4 -2.21 3.27 -4.22
N GLN A 5 -1.42 3.70 -5.20
CA GLN A 5 -0.71 4.97 -5.21
C GLN A 5 -0.73 5.49 -6.66
N PRO A 6 -1.59 6.47 -6.97
CA PRO A 6 -1.70 7.05 -8.31
C PRO A 6 -0.36 7.52 -8.87
N ASP A 7 -0.24 7.46 -10.19
CA ASP A 7 0.91 7.96 -10.96
C ASP A 7 2.27 7.33 -10.62
N THR A 8 2.32 6.20 -9.90
CA THR A 8 3.57 5.49 -9.57
C THR A 8 4.25 4.90 -10.82
N ILE A 9 3.47 4.32 -11.73
CA ILE A 9 3.93 3.74 -12.99
C ILE A 9 3.33 4.52 -14.14
N ASP A 10 4.17 5.07 -15.01
CA ASP A 10 3.71 5.54 -16.31
C ASP A 10 3.28 4.33 -17.15
N GLU A 11 1.99 4.24 -17.47
CA GLU A 11 1.44 3.12 -18.22
C GLU A 11 2.05 2.93 -19.61
N ARG A 12 2.71 3.96 -20.15
CA ARG A 12 3.43 3.88 -21.43
C ARG A 12 4.69 3.02 -21.34
N ALA A 13 5.26 2.87 -20.14
CA ALA A 13 6.40 2.00 -19.88
C ALA A 13 6.01 0.51 -19.80
N ILE A 14 4.71 0.20 -19.70
CA ILE A 14 4.23 -1.18 -19.60
C ILE A 14 4.17 -1.79 -21.01
N ASN A 15 4.91 -2.88 -21.21
CA ASN A 15 4.78 -3.69 -22.42
C ASN A 15 3.41 -4.38 -22.42
N LYS A 16 2.52 -4.02 -23.36
CA LYS A 16 1.14 -4.58 -23.43
C LYS A 16 0.89 -5.51 -24.62
N LYS A 17 1.78 -5.52 -25.64
CA LYS A 17 1.59 -6.28 -26.90
C LYS A 17 2.74 -7.26 -27.13
N LYS A 18 2.43 -8.44 -27.68
CA LYS A 18 3.40 -9.50 -28.09
C LYS A 18 4.48 -9.78 -27.02
N LEU A 19 4.03 -10.21 -25.84
CA LEU A 19 4.90 -10.45 -24.69
C LEU A 19 5.87 -11.62 -24.92
N THR A 20 7.14 -11.30 -25.14
CA THR A 20 8.27 -12.24 -25.11
C THR A 20 8.72 -12.49 -23.67
N ALA A 21 9.53 -13.52 -23.43
CA ALA A 21 10.11 -13.79 -22.11
C ALA A 21 10.83 -12.55 -21.55
N PHE A 22 11.62 -11.86 -22.39
CA PHE A 22 12.33 -10.64 -21.99
C PHE A 22 11.37 -9.51 -21.58
N THR A 23 10.37 -9.18 -22.39
CA THR A 23 9.41 -8.11 -22.06
C THR A 23 8.54 -8.43 -20.84
N ARG A 24 8.33 -9.72 -20.53
CA ARG A 24 7.67 -10.14 -19.28
C ARG A 24 8.57 -9.85 -18.08
N SER A 25 9.85 -10.21 -18.16
CA SER A 25 10.82 -9.88 -17.11
C SER A 25 10.92 -8.37 -16.90
N GLU A 26 11.01 -7.56 -17.96
CA GLU A 26 11.03 -6.09 -17.85
C GLU A 26 9.78 -5.54 -17.13
N ASN A 27 8.59 -6.03 -17.48
CA ASN A 27 7.35 -5.62 -16.81
C ASN A 27 7.34 -5.99 -15.32
N LEU A 28 7.91 -7.14 -14.97
CA LEU A 28 7.93 -7.63 -13.59
C LEU A 28 8.99 -6.90 -12.76
N ASP A 29 10.16 -6.61 -13.34
CA ASP A 29 11.18 -5.77 -12.70
C ASP A 29 10.65 -4.34 -12.50
N LEU A 30 9.93 -3.78 -13.48
CA LEU A 30 9.22 -2.50 -13.33
C LEU A 30 8.22 -2.58 -12.16
N ALA A 31 7.39 -3.62 -12.09
CA ALA A 31 6.43 -3.78 -11.02
C ALA A 31 7.09 -3.91 -9.63
N LEU A 32 8.18 -4.66 -9.51
CA LEU A 32 8.91 -4.83 -8.24
C LEU A 32 9.56 -3.53 -7.77
N ASN A 33 10.24 -2.82 -8.68
CA ASN A 33 10.87 -1.54 -8.36
C ASN A 33 9.82 -0.48 -7.96
N SER A 34 8.71 -0.41 -8.69
CA SER A 34 7.61 0.49 -8.35
C SER A 34 6.90 0.12 -7.05
N ALA A 35 6.74 -1.17 -6.75
CA ALA A 35 6.21 -1.62 -5.46
C ALA A 35 7.16 -1.22 -4.31
N SER A 36 8.48 -1.36 -4.50
CA SER A 36 9.48 -0.90 -3.54
C SER A 36 9.40 0.60 -3.29
N ALA A 37 9.20 1.39 -4.35
CA ALA A 37 9.12 2.86 -4.27
C ALA A 37 7.91 3.36 -3.45
N ILE A 38 6.83 2.56 -3.36
CA ILE A 38 5.64 2.87 -2.55
C ILE A 38 5.69 2.21 -1.16
N GLY A 39 6.84 1.67 -0.75
CA GLY A 39 7.05 1.12 0.59
C GLY A 39 6.80 -0.38 0.75
N CYS A 40 6.60 -1.14 -0.34
CA CYS A 40 6.54 -2.60 -0.24
C CYS A 40 7.94 -3.19 -0.02
N THR A 41 8.05 -4.21 0.84
CA THR A 41 9.29 -4.95 1.04
C THR A 41 9.43 -6.04 -0.03
N VAL A 42 10.37 -5.86 -0.96
CA VAL A 42 10.59 -6.76 -2.11
C VAL A 42 12.00 -7.36 -2.19
N VAL A 43 12.78 -7.32 -1.09
CA VAL A 43 14.20 -7.73 -1.09
C VAL A 43 14.46 -9.20 -1.42
N ASN A 44 13.47 -10.08 -1.23
CA ASN A 44 13.60 -11.54 -1.41
C ASN A 44 12.70 -12.06 -2.56
N ILE A 45 12.35 -11.22 -3.52
CA ILE A 45 11.52 -11.59 -4.67
C ILE A 45 12.11 -11.01 -5.95
N GLY A 46 12.29 -11.85 -6.95
CA GLY A 46 12.71 -11.47 -8.30
C GLY A 46 11.61 -11.66 -9.34
N SER A 47 11.83 -11.12 -10.54
CA SER A 47 10.91 -11.34 -11.67
C SER A 47 10.72 -12.82 -11.99
N GLN A 48 11.74 -13.65 -11.85
CA GLN A 48 11.61 -15.10 -12.08
C GLN A 48 10.64 -15.77 -11.09
N ASP A 49 10.62 -15.36 -9.82
CA ASP A 49 9.68 -15.91 -8.83
C ASP A 49 8.22 -15.62 -9.20
N LEU A 50 7.98 -14.46 -9.81
CA LEU A 50 6.68 -14.05 -10.32
C LEU A 50 6.33 -14.77 -11.63
N ILE A 51 7.31 -15.01 -12.51
CA ILE A 51 7.13 -15.84 -13.73
C ILE A 51 6.76 -17.27 -13.35
N ASP A 52 7.45 -17.84 -12.36
CA ASP A 52 7.19 -19.18 -11.84
C ASP A 52 5.90 -19.24 -11.01
N GLY A 53 5.31 -18.08 -10.67
CA GLY A 53 4.05 -17.98 -9.95
C GLY A 53 4.12 -18.50 -8.52
N LYS A 54 5.24 -18.31 -7.82
CA LYS A 54 5.43 -18.80 -6.44
C LYS A 54 4.33 -18.23 -5.52
N PRO A 55 3.37 -19.04 -5.04
CA PRO A 55 2.11 -18.50 -4.50
C PRO A 55 2.28 -17.55 -3.32
N HIS A 56 3.14 -17.89 -2.37
CA HIS A 56 3.37 -17.07 -1.17
C HIS A 56 4.03 -15.72 -1.49
N LEU A 57 4.87 -15.65 -2.53
CA LEU A 57 5.51 -14.41 -2.96
C LEU A 57 4.53 -13.51 -3.72
N VAL A 58 3.74 -14.09 -4.63
CA VAL A 58 2.68 -13.36 -5.36
C VAL A 58 1.64 -12.80 -4.39
N LEU A 59 1.13 -13.63 -3.47
CA LEU A 59 0.15 -13.20 -2.46
C LEU A 59 0.74 -12.16 -1.50
N GLY A 60 1.99 -12.36 -1.06
CA GLY A 60 2.68 -11.41 -0.18
C GLY A 60 2.88 -10.03 -0.82
N LEU A 61 3.27 -9.99 -2.10
CA LEU A 61 3.39 -8.73 -2.85
C LEU A 61 2.02 -8.07 -3.06
N LEU A 62 1.01 -8.85 -3.45
CA LEU A 62 -0.34 -8.33 -3.67
C LEU A 62 -0.93 -7.73 -2.38
N TRP A 63 -0.78 -8.41 -1.25
CA TRP A 63 -1.23 -7.92 0.04
C TRP A 63 -0.57 -6.59 0.41
N GLN A 64 0.75 -6.47 0.27
CA GLN A 64 1.45 -5.22 0.58
C GLN A 64 0.95 -4.05 -0.28
N ILE A 65 0.74 -4.28 -1.58
CA ILE A 65 0.19 -3.26 -2.49
C ILE A 65 -1.23 -2.85 -2.06
N ILE A 66 -2.09 -3.81 -1.70
CA ILE A 66 -3.44 -3.50 -1.21
C ILE A 66 -3.37 -2.70 0.09
N LYS A 67 -2.51 -3.12 1.03
CA LYS A 67 -2.32 -2.47 2.33
C LYS A 67 -1.92 -0.99 2.17
N VAL A 68 -0.98 -0.69 1.27
CA VAL A 68 -0.58 0.70 0.96
C VAL A 68 -1.79 1.54 0.54
N GLY A 69 -2.61 1.02 -0.38
CA GLY A 69 -3.78 1.74 -0.87
C GLY A 69 -4.82 1.98 0.23
N LEU A 70 -5.19 0.94 0.97
CA LEU A 70 -6.19 1.04 2.03
C LEU A 70 -5.78 2.01 3.15
N PHE A 71 -4.50 2.04 3.48
CA PHE A 71 -4.01 2.88 4.58
C PHE A 71 -3.65 4.29 4.14
N SER A 72 -3.53 4.54 2.83
CA SER A 72 -3.28 5.90 2.32
C SER A 72 -4.38 6.88 2.73
N ASP A 73 -5.63 6.42 2.91
CA ASP A 73 -6.74 7.29 3.33
C ASP A 73 -6.93 7.38 4.86
N ILE A 74 -6.21 6.54 5.62
CA ILE A 74 -6.25 6.52 7.09
C ILE A 74 -5.09 7.38 7.61
N GLU A 75 -5.07 8.63 7.16
CA GLU A 75 -4.08 9.64 7.55
C GLU A 75 -4.80 10.97 7.78
N ILE A 76 -4.50 11.65 8.89
CA ILE A 76 -5.17 12.91 9.28
C ILE A 76 -4.98 14.00 8.21
N SER A 77 -3.84 14.01 7.53
CA SER A 77 -3.53 14.96 6.44
C SER A 77 -4.47 14.82 5.24
N ARG A 78 -5.10 13.65 5.05
CA ARG A 78 -6.03 13.33 3.96
C ARG A 78 -7.47 13.29 4.41
N ASN A 79 -7.72 13.00 5.68
CA ASN A 79 -9.05 12.91 6.26
C ASN A 79 -9.13 13.66 7.60
N GLU A 80 -9.51 14.94 7.52
CA GLU A 80 -9.64 15.82 8.69
C GLU A 80 -10.68 15.31 9.71
N ALA A 81 -11.64 14.46 9.32
CA ALA A 81 -12.62 13.88 10.24
C ALA A 81 -11.96 13.01 11.33
N LEU A 82 -10.75 12.52 11.10
CA LEU A 82 -9.97 11.77 12.08
C LEU A 82 -9.53 12.62 13.29
N ILE A 83 -9.53 13.95 13.17
CA ILE A 83 -9.29 14.87 14.31
C ILE A 83 -10.32 14.66 15.42
N GLY A 84 -11.55 14.25 15.07
CA GLY A 84 -12.61 13.94 16.04
C GLY A 84 -12.32 12.75 16.94
N LEU A 85 -11.26 11.97 16.67
CA LEU A 85 -10.82 10.87 17.52
C LEU A 85 -9.91 11.33 18.68
N LEU A 86 -9.54 12.62 18.73
CA LEU A 86 -8.71 13.18 19.78
C LEU A 86 -9.39 13.04 21.16
N SER A 87 -8.62 12.59 22.16
CA SER A 87 -9.10 12.50 23.54
C SER A 87 -8.86 13.81 24.28
N ASP A 88 -9.65 14.09 25.32
CA ASP A 88 -9.55 15.33 26.11
C ASP A 88 -8.17 15.52 26.79
N GLU A 89 -7.47 14.42 27.08
CA GLU A 89 -6.16 14.41 27.74
C GLU A 89 -4.97 14.27 26.77
N GLU A 90 -5.21 14.32 25.45
CA GLU A 90 -4.20 14.07 24.42
C GLU A 90 -3.98 15.30 23.53
N GLU A 91 -2.73 15.54 23.12
CA GLU A 91 -2.41 16.55 22.12
C GLU A 91 -2.54 16.01 20.69
N LEU A 92 -2.95 16.86 19.74
CA LEU A 92 -3.09 16.48 18.32
C LEU A 92 -1.80 15.86 17.74
N GLY A 93 -0.63 16.32 18.18
CA GLY A 93 0.65 15.77 17.75
C GLY A 93 0.90 14.33 18.19
N GLN A 94 0.23 13.84 19.23
CA GLN A 94 0.28 12.43 19.65
C GLN A 94 -0.63 11.58 18.75
N LEU A 95 -1.83 12.06 18.44
CA LEU A 95 -2.75 11.41 17.51
C LEU A 95 -2.14 11.25 16.12
N MET A 96 -1.42 12.27 15.62
CA MET A 96 -0.72 12.25 14.32
C MET A 96 0.44 11.25 14.26
N LYS A 97 0.94 10.75 15.39
CA LYS A 97 2.02 9.74 15.42
C LYS A 97 1.51 8.31 15.36
N LEU A 98 0.20 8.11 15.53
CA LEU A 98 -0.39 6.78 15.45
C LEU A 98 -0.26 6.23 14.03
N SER A 99 0.05 4.94 13.95
CA SER A 99 -0.02 4.20 12.69
C SER A 99 -1.45 4.15 12.16
N PRO A 100 -1.64 3.92 10.84
CA PRO A 100 -2.96 3.69 10.26
C PRO A 100 -3.76 2.59 10.98
N GLU A 101 -3.10 1.51 11.40
CA GLU A 101 -3.72 0.43 12.17
C GLU A 101 -4.25 0.90 13.53
N GLU A 102 -3.47 1.69 14.27
CA GLU A 102 -3.86 2.24 15.57
C GLU A 102 -4.98 3.27 15.43
N LEU A 103 -4.94 4.14 14.41
CA LEU A 103 -6.01 5.08 14.09
C LEU A 103 -7.31 4.34 13.75
N LEU A 104 -7.23 3.28 12.94
CA LEU A 104 -8.41 2.48 12.58
C LEU A 104 -9.00 1.80 13.80
N LEU A 105 -8.18 1.20 14.66
CA LEU A 105 -8.66 0.59 15.91
C LEU A 105 -9.33 1.62 16.82
N ARG A 106 -8.74 2.81 16.94
CA ARG A 106 -9.30 3.92 17.72
C ARG A 106 -10.63 4.40 17.14
N TRP A 107 -10.74 4.52 15.82
CA TRP A 107 -11.99 4.86 15.15
C TRP A 107 -13.10 3.86 15.44
N VAL A 108 -12.79 2.55 15.35
CA VAL A 108 -13.75 1.49 15.68
C VAL A 108 -14.20 1.61 17.14
N ASN A 109 -13.26 1.75 18.08
CA ASN A 109 -13.58 1.86 19.50
C ASN A 109 -14.39 3.13 19.84
N TYR A 110 -14.12 4.24 19.17
CA TYR A 110 -14.89 5.47 19.32
C TYR A 110 -16.37 5.24 19.00
N HIS A 111 -16.68 4.59 17.88
CA HIS A 111 -18.08 4.30 17.50
C HIS A 111 -18.72 3.23 18.40
N LEU A 112 -17.97 2.21 18.81
CA LEU A 112 -18.47 1.18 19.73
C LEU A 112 -18.85 1.75 21.10
N ASN A 113 -18.12 2.74 21.61
CA ASN A 113 -18.42 3.38 22.90
C ASN A 113 -19.60 4.37 22.82
N ASN A 114 -19.96 4.82 21.62
CA ASN A 114 -21.04 5.78 21.37
C ASN A 114 -22.31 5.13 20.80
N ALA A 115 -22.35 3.80 20.70
CA ALA A 115 -23.48 3.00 20.23
C ALA A 115 -24.42 2.59 21.38
#